data_AF-A0A1M3QRF0-F1
#
_entry.id   AF-A0A1M3QRF0-F1
#
_cell.length_a   1.000
_cell.length_b   1.000
_cell.length_c   1.000
_cell.angle_alpha   90.00
_cell.angle_beta   90.00
_cell.angle_gamma   90.00
#
_symmetry.space_group_name_H-M   'P 1'
#
loop_
_entity.id
_entity.type
_entity.pdbx_description
1 polymer ?
#
loop_
_entity_poly.entity_id
_entity_poly.type
_entity_poly.pdbx_seq_one_letter_code
_entity_poly.pdbx_strand_id
1 'polypeptide(L)'
;MDHKTRRTSIVATLGPATDAPGMLESILREGVAVVRLNLSHGQPEDHLRRAREAHAAAAKLDREVGVLADLQGPKIRIEKFANGPVQLEPDADFTLDCRADAAPGDATRVGVSYLGLPQDVKEGDHLLLDDGLLELEVKQIEGEQIHCRVVVGGKLSDRKGLNRKGGGLSLGALSDKDRADIKLAAQLRADFLAVSFVRSADDIEEARRLMREAGGNAWLVAKIERAEAIDKLGEIIDASDAVMVARGDLGVEIGDAELPGLQKKIIRESLARNRAVITATQMLQSMVESPIPTRAEVLDVANAVLDGSDAVMLSQESAAGKHPDLAVAAMARICFGAERQFEPTENISALTHRLDRTDQAIAMAAMFLATQLPVRAIIALTESGTTAQWLSRYRSSVPIYALTPSAEARRRMLLLRDVRPIPFAGHDTYPALVVREAVRQLFQRGDLKEGDRVLLTHGDHTGRGGGTNTLKLLSVGADGIAESLKDL
;
A
#
# COMPACT_ATOMS: atom_id res chain seq x y z
N MET A 1 -24.38 -9.11 3.93
CA MET A 1 -23.99 -10.51 4.19
C MET A 1 -23.05 -10.50 5.38
N ASP A 2 -23.33 -11.33 6.38
CA ASP A 2 -22.43 -11.55 7.52
C ASP A 2 -21.23 -12.37 7.04
N HIS A 3 -20.30 -11.68 6.36
CA HIS A 3 -19.01 -12.25 6.01
C HIS A 3 -18.20 -12.30 7.30
N LYS A 4 -17.98 -13.52 7.82
CA LYS A 4 -16.85 -13.80 8.72
C LYS A 4 -15.68 -12.92 8.30
N THR A 5 -15.24 -12.05 9.20
CA THR A 5 -14.59 -10.81 8.83
C THR A 5 -13.30 -11.07 8.04
N ARG A 6 -13.25 -10.55 6.81
CA ARG A 6 -12.06 -10.55 5.95
C ARG A 6 -10.89 -9.90 6.68
N ARG A 7 -9.69 -10.43 6.48
CA ARG A 7 -8.45 -10.06 7.17
C ARG A 7 -7.54 -9.17 6.33
N THR A 8 -7.35 -9.48 5.05
CA THR A 8 -6.58 -8.66 4.10
C THR A 8 -7.36 -7.40 3.75
N SER A 9 -6.73 -6.25 3.85
CA SER A 9 -7.33 -4.94 3.57
C SER A 9 -7.44 -4.66 2.06
N ILE A 10 -8.34 -3.73 1.70
CA ILE A 10 -8.50 -3.27 0.32
C ILE A 10 -8.17 -1.78 0.28
N VAL A 11 -7.27 -1.43 -0.63
CA VAL A 11 -7.02 -0.05 -1.04
C VAL A 11 -7.76 0.19 -2.36
N ALA A 12 -8.55 1.25 -2.45
CA ALA A 12 -9.25 1.62 -3.70
C ALA A 12 -8.87 3.03 -4.13
N THR A 13 -8.47 3.19 -5.38
CA THR A 13 -8.14 4.51 -5.94
C THR A 13 -9.42 5.27 -6.28
N LEU A 14 -9.51 6.52 -5.84
CA LEU A 14 -10.63 7.41 -6.17
C LEU A 14 -10.35 8.14 -7.48
N GLY A 15 -11.42 8.36 -8.24
CA GLY A 15 -11.39 9.06 -9.53
C GLY A 15 -12.81 9.35 -10.03
N PRO A 16 -12.96 9.71 -11.31
CA PRO A 16 -14.25 10.05 -11.91
C PRO A 16 -15.36 9.01 -11.67
N ALA A 17 -15.03 7.71 -11.70
CA ALA A 17 -16.02 6.66 -11.47
C ALA A 17 -16.54 6.62 -10.02
N THR A 18 -15.74 7.10 -9.06
CA THR A 18 -16.14 7.18 -7.64
C THR A 18 -16.79 8.50 -7.26
N ASP A 19 -16.75 9.52 -8.12
CA ASP A 19 -17.37 10.83 -7.87
C ASP A 19 -18.91 10.78 -8.00
N ALA A 20 -19.46 9.70 -8.59
CA ALA A 20 -20.90 9.53 -8.74
C ALA A 20 -21.62 9.48 -7.37
N PRO A 21 -22.81 10.11 -7.23
CA PRO A 21 -23.56 10.09 -5.99
C PRO A 21 -23.80 8.67 -5.45
N GLY A 22 -23.51 8.47 -4.16
CA GLY A 22 -23.67 7.17 -3.49
C GLY A 22 -22.56 6.15 -3.77
N MET A 23 -21.68 6.38 -4.76
CA MET A 23 -20.65 5.40 -5.11
C MET A 23 -19.62 5.20 -4.00
N LEU A 24 -19.19 6.27 -3.34
CA LEU A 24 -18.31 6.18 -2.17
C LEU A 24 -18.92 5.31 -1.06
N GLU A 25 -20.21 5.49 -0.76
CA GLU A 25 -20.91 4.68 0.25
C GLU A 25 -20.98 3.20 -0.20
N SER A 26 -21.17 2.93 -1.49
CA SER A 26 -21.16 1.58 -2.05
C SER A 26 -19.81 0.90 -1.90
N ILE A 27 -18.71 1.50 -2.36
CA ILE A 27 -17.37 0.88 -2.25
C ILE A 27 -16.95 0.72 -0.79
N LEU A 28 -17.31 1.65 0.09
CA LEU A 28 -17.02 1.54 1.52
C LEU A 28 -17.79 0.37 2.12
N ARG A 29 -19.08 0.21 1.81
CA ARG A 29 -19.90 -0.93 2.27
C ARG A 29 -19.33 -2.28 1.83
N GLU A 30 -18.78 -2.37 0.63
CA GLU A 30 -18.11 -3.58 0.12
C GLU A 30 -16.76 -3.86 0.79
N GLY A 31 -16.19 -2.91 1.53
CA GLY A 31 -15.06 -3.15 2.43
C GLY A 31 -13.78 -2.40 2.09
N VAL A 32 -13.82 -1.29 1.35
CA VAL A 32 -12.65 -0.42 1.24
C VAL A 32 -12.19 0.02 2.64
N ALA A 33 -10.90 -0.17 2.92
CA ALA A 33 -10.26 0.19 4.18
C ALA A 33 -9.46 1.49 4.06
N VAL A 34 -8.81 1.67 2.90
CA VAL A 34 -8.02 2.86 2.58
C VAL A 34 -8.41 3.34 1.18
N VAL A 35 -8.64 4.65 1.03
CA VAL A 35 -8.82 5.28 -0.27
C VAL A 35 -7.51 5.89 -0.74
N ARG A 36 -7.14 5.64 -1.99
CA ARG A 36 -5.96 6.22 -2.63
C ARG A 36 -6.34 7.43 -3.47
N LEU A 37 -5.65 8.54 -3.25
CA LEU A 37 -5.66 9.73 -4.08
C LEU A 37 -4.38 9.73 -4.92
N ASN A 38 -4.53 9.38 -6.20
CA ASN A 38 -3.41 9.41 -7.15
C ASN A 38 -3.16 10.86 -7.59
N LEU A 39 -2.10 11.50 -7.08
CA LEU A 39 -1.79 12.90 -7.34
C LEU A 39 -1.18 13.12 -8.74
N SER A 40 -1.02 12.06 -9.53
CA SER A 40 -0.67 12.16 -10.96
C SER A 40 -1.79 12.78 -11.81
N HIS A 41 -3.03 12.76 -11.31
CA HIS A 41 -4.22 13.20 -12.05
C HIS A 41 -5.15 14.03 -11.17
N GLY A 42 -5.85 14.97 -11.78
CA GLY A 42 -6.77 15.86 -11.06
C GLY A 42 -6.05 17.09 -10.53
N GLN A 43 -6.85 18.00 -9.95
CA GLN A 43 -6.36 19.22 -9.32
C GLN A 43 -6.36 19.07 -7.78
N PRO A 44 -5.56 19.87 -7.05
CA PRO A 44 -5.55 19.86 -5.59
C PRO A 44 -6.94 19.92 -4.94
N GLU A 45 -7.84 20.72 -5.51
CA GLU A 45 -9.22 20.88 -5.04
C GLU A 45 -10.05 19.59 -5.15
N ASP A 46 -9.82 18.80 -6.21
CA ASP A 46 -10.50 17.51 -6.40
C ASP A 46 -10.11 16.53 -5.30
N HIS A 47 -8.83 16.50 -4.93
CA HIS A 47 -8.31 15.61 -3.88
C HIS A 47 -8.85 16.01 -2.51
N LEU A 48 -8.88 17.32 -2.20
CA LEU A 48 -9.45 17.85 -0.95
C LEU A 48 -10.94 17.51 -0.84
N ARG A 49 -11.69 17.65 -1.92
CA ARG A 49 -13.11 17.28 -1.99
C ARG A 49 -13.29 15.79 -1.75
N ARG A 50 -12.58 14.93 -2.50
CA ARG A 50 -12.70 13.46 -2.42
C ARG A 50 -12.34 12.91 -1.03
N ALA A 51 -11.29 13.43 -0.39
CA ALA A 51 -10.95 13.04 0.98
C ALA A 51 -12.07 13.37 1.98
N ARG A 52 -12.63 14.58 1.88
CA ARG A 52 -13.72 15.03 2.75
C ARG A 52 -14.98 14.18 2.54
N GLU A 53 -15.35 13.93 1.29
CA GLU A 53 -16.51 13.10 0.94
C GLU A 53 -16.32 11.64 1.39
N ALA A 54 -15.12 11.07 1.26
CA ALA A 54 -14.81 9.72 1.72
C ALA A 54 -14.98 9.59 3.25
N HIS A 55 -14.47 10.56 4.03
CA HIS A 55 -14.68 10.57 5.48
C HIS A 55 -16.16 10.76 5.85
N ALA A 56 -16.89 11.64 5.16
CA ALA A 56 -18.31 11.84 5.40
C ALA A 56 -19.14 10.59 5.08
N ALA A 57 -18.82 9.90 3.98
CA ALA A 57 -19.44 8.63 3.60
C ALA A 57 -19.13 7.53 4.62
N ALA A 58 -17.89 7.44 5.10
CA ALA A 58 -17.50 6.47 6.12
C ALA A 58 -18.24 6.72 7.45
N ALA A 59 -18.36 7.99 7.87
CA ALA A 59 -19.08 8.36 9.09
C ALA A 59 -20.57 7.96 9.05
N LYS A 60 -21.24 8.12 7.90
CA LYS A 60 -22.63 7.65 7.71
C LYS A 60 -22.78 6.13 7.87
N LEU A 61 -21.72 5.38 7.63
CA LEU A 61 -21.69 3.92 7.74
C LEU A 61 -21.16 3.45 9.11
N ASP A 62 -20.92 4.36 10.06
CA ASP A 62 -20.28 4.08 11.36
C ASP A 62 -18.92 3.38 11.20
N ARG A 63 -18.12 3.86 10.24
CA ARG A 63 -16.82 3.30 9.89
C ARG A 63 -15.76 4.40 9.74
N GLU A 64 -14.51 3.98 9.86
CA GLU A 64 -13.36 4.80 9.46
C GLU A 64 -12.81 4.32 8.11
N VAL A 65 -12.14 5.25 7.42
CA VAL A 65 -11.42 4.99 6.17
C VAL A 65 -10.12 5.76 6.20
N GLY A 66 -9.00 5.12 5.86
CA GLY A 66 -7.71 5.77 5.74
C GLY A 66 -7.55 6.49 4.40
N VAL A 67 -6.74 7.55 4.35
CA VAL A 67 -6.41 8.27 3.12
C VAL A 67 -4.94 8.09 2.78
N LEU A 68 -4.65 7.57 1.59
CA LEU A 68 -3.33 7.43 1.01
C LEU A 68 -3.15 8.45 -0.12
N ALA A 69 -2.24 9.40 0.06
CA ALA A 69 -1.80 10.31 -0.99
C ALA A 69 -0.64 9.67 -1.75
N ASP A 70 -0.76 9.47 -3.07
CA ASP A 70 0.25 8.81 -3.89
C ASP A 70 0.92 9.83 -4.82
N LEU A 71 2.21 10.09 -4.59
CA LEU A 71 3.02 11.02 -5.35
C LEU A 71 3.26 10.50 -6.77
N GLN A 72 3.41 11.40 -7.73
CA GLN A 72 3.65 11.02 -9.12
C GLN A 72 5.08 10.48 -9.31
N GLY A 73 6.05 11.12 -8.66
CA GLY A 73 7.47 10.88 -8.90
C GLY A 73 7.94 11.38 -10.27
N PRO A 74 9.24 11.26 -10.57
CA PRO A 74 9.87 11.75 -11.79
C PRO A 74 9.59 10.84 -13.01
N LYS A 75 8.32 10.69 -13.42
CA LYS A 75 7.98 9.82 -14.56
C LYS A 75 8.45 10.44 -15.88
N ILE A 76 9.40 9.80 -16.56
CA ILE A 76 9.84 10.21 -17.89
C ILE A 76 8.74 9.88 -18.89
N ARG A 77 8.48 10.82 -19.80
CA ARG A 77 7.51 10.67 -20.87
C ARG A 77 8.08 11.18 -22.18
N ILE A 78 7.58 10.64 -23.28
CA ILE A 78 7.72 11.31 -24.57
C ILE A 78 6.80 12.53 -24.62
N GLU A 79 7.12 13.48 -25.50
CA GLU A 79 6.31 14.66 -25.76
C GLU A 79 5.16 14.35 -26.73
N LYS A 80 4.68 15.35 -27.47
CA LYS A 80 3.51 15.24 -28.34
C LYS A 80 3.91 15.05 -29.80
N PHE A 81 3.04 14.41 -30.57
CA PHE A 81 3.16 14.29 -32.02
C PHE A 81 2.35 15.37 -32.73
N ALA A 82 2.85 15.86 -33.88
CA ALA A 82 2.20 16.91 -34.65
C ALA A 82 0.81 16.51 -35.18
N ASN A 83 0.68 15.26 -35.64
CA ASN A 83 -0.50 14.75 -36.34
C ASN A 83 -1.22 13.64 -35.55
N GLY A 84 -1.07 13.63 -34.23
CA GLY A 84 -1.58 12.57 -33.36
C GLY A 84 -0.71 11.30 -33.37
N PRO A 85 -1.23 10.16 -32.87
CA PRO A 85 -0.44 8.95 -32.67
C PRO A 85 0.22 8.45 -33.96
N VAL A 86 1.44 7.93 -33.83
CA VAL A 86 2.22 7.35 -34.93
C VAL A 86 2.30 5.84 -34.81
N GLN A 87 2.55 5.16 -35.91
CA GLN A 87 2.83 3.73 -35.95
C GLN A 87 4.35 3.55 -36.13
N LEU A 88 4.99 2.90 -35.16
CA LEU A 88 6.40 2.52 -35.26
C LEU A 88 6.50 1.12 -35.84
N GLU A 89 7.27 0.96 -36.91
CA GLU A 89 7.54 -0.33 -37.54
C GLU A 89 8.82 -0.94 -36.96
N PRO A 90 8.88 -2.25 -36.70
CA PRO A 90 10.11 -2.93 -36.31
C PRO A 90 11.26 -2.64 -37.29
N ASP A 91 12.47 -2.57 -36.76
CA ASP A 91 13.74 -2.21 -37.42
C ASP A 91 13.84 -0.78 -37.98
N ALA A 92 12.79 0.04 -37.90
CA ALA A 92 12.85 1.44 -38.30
C ALA A 92 13.76 2.27 -37.38
N ASP A 93 14.33 3.35 -37.92
CA ASP A 93 15.06 4.34 -37.13
C ASP A 93 14.08 5.30 -36.45
N PHE A 94 14.31 5.56 -35.17
CA PHE A 94 13.51 6.51 -34.39
C PHE A 94 14.40 7.29 -33.43
N THR A 95 14.25 8.62 -33.40
CA THR A 95 15.10 9.50 -32.60
C THR A 95 14.33 10.08 -31.41
N LEU A 96 14.91 9.95 -30.22
CA LEU A 96 14.46 10.68 -29.03
C LEU A 96 15.22 12.00 -28.95
N ASP A 97 14.49 13.11 -28.99
CA ASP A 97 15.04 14.47 -28.99
C ASP A 97 14.96 15.06 -27.58
N CYS A 98 16.11 15.20 -26.92
CA CYS A 98 16.20 15.66 -25.53
C CYS A 98 16.41 17.18 -25.45
N ARG A 99 16.05 17.92 -26.50
CA ARG A 99 16.11 19.39 -26.54
C ARG A 99 14.85 20.01 -25.95
N ALA A 100 15.01 21.08 -25.19
CA ALA A 100 13.89 21.81 -24.57
C ALA A 100 12.93 22.43 -25.62
N ASP A 101 13.44 22.74 -26.80
CA ASP A 101 12.72 23.34 -27.92
C ASP A 101 12.41 22.33 -29.05
N ALA A 102 12.42 21.03 -28.75
CA ALA A 102 12.09 19.99 -29.71
C ALA A 102 10.70 20.24 -30.33
N ALA A 103 10.65 20.21 -31.66
CA ALA A 103 9.39 20.32 -32.39
C ALA A 103 8.46 19.14 -32.07
N PRO A 104 7.13 19.29 -32.23
CA PRO A 104 6.22 18.15 -32.13
C PRO A 104 6.69 16.99 -32.99
N GLY A 105 6.65 15.79 -32.42
CA GLY A 105 7.18 14.58 -33.04
C GLY A 105 6.41 14.12 -34.28
N ASP A 106 7.02 13.18 -34.98
CA ASP A 106 6.48 12.49 -36.15
C ASP A 106 6.90 11.00 -36.14
N ALA A 107 6.75 10.31 -37.27
CA ALA A 107 7.10 8.88 -37.38
C ALA A 107 8.61 8.59 -37.24
N THR A 108 9.46 9.61 -37.25
CA THR A 108 10.93 9.47 -37.20
C THR A 108 11.54 10.00 -35.90
N ARG A 109 10.82 10.86 -35.16
CA ARG A 109 11.32 11.43 -33.91
C ARG A 109 10.25 11.90 -32.95
N VAL A 110 10.60 12.00 -31.67
CA VAL A 110 9.77 12.65 -30.66
C VAL A 110 10.62 13.29 -29.57
N GLY A 111 10.16 14.41 -29.02
CA GLY A 111 10.76 15.01 -27.83
C GLY A 111 10.61 14.12 -26.59
N VAL A 112 11.47 14.30 -25.58
CA VAL A 112 11.33 13.65 -24.27
C VAL A 112 11.31 14.67 -23.13
N SER A 113 10.57 14.36 -22.07
CA SER A 113 10.41 15.26 -20.92
C SER A 113 11.65 15.35 -20.04
N TYR A 114 12.56 14.36 -20.13
CA TYR A 114 13.80 14.32 -19.37
C TYR A 114 14.99 14.62 -20.28
N LEU A 115 15.45 15.86 -20.24
CA LEU A 115 16.55 16.33 -21.08
C LEU A 115 17.91 15.72 -20.70
N GLY A 116 18.01 15.14 -19.50
CA GLY A 116 19.21 14.45 -19.02
C GLY A 116 19.37 13.01 -19.54
N LEU A 117 18.39 12.51 -20.30
CA LEU A 117 18.39 11.12 -20.80
C LEU A 117 19.67 10.72 -21.56
N PRO A 118 20.30 11.59 -22.39
CA PRO A 118 21.53 11.24 -23.10
C PRO A 118 22.71 10.90 -22.19
N GLN A 119 22.72 11.36 -20.92
CA GLN A 119 23.77 11.03 -19.96
C GLN A 119 23.51 9.72 -19.20
N ASP A 120 22.28 9.23 -19.24
CA ASP A 120 21.84 8.03 -18.51
C ASP A 120 21.78 6.77 -19.39
N VAL A 121 21.96 6.92 -20.69
CA VAL A 121 21.90 5.82 -21.67
C VAL A 121 23.23 5.66 -22.41
N LYS A 122 23.47 4.47 -22.92
CA LYS A 122 24.60 4.13 -23.80
C LYS A 122 24.13 3.29 -24.97
N GLU A 123 24.97 3.18 -25.99
CA GLU A 123 24.76 2.25 -27.11
C GLU A 123 24.49 0.83 -26.60
N GLY A 124 23.48 0.19 -27.20
CA GLY A 124 22.98 -1.14 -26.81
C GLY A 124 22.00 -1.14 -25.63
N ASP A 125 21.72 -0.01 -24.97
CA ASP A 125 20.66 0.05 -23.98
C ASP A 125 19.28 -0.07 -24.65
N HIS A 126 18.34 -0.68 -23.92
CA HIS A 126 16.96 -0.85 -24.35
C HIS A 126 16.04 0.13 -23.60
N LEU A 127 15.29 0.93 -24.34
CA LEU A 127 14.31 1.89 -23.85
C LEU A 127 12.90 1.37 -24.13
N LEU A 128 12.09 1.35 -23.08
CA LEU A 128 10.75 0.78 -23.06
C LEU A 128 9.73 1.91 -23.08
N LEU A 129 8.79 1.86 -24.02
CA LEU A 129 7.76 2.86 -24.19
C LEU A 129 6.38 2.24 -23.96
N ASP A 130 5.46 3.07 -23.44
CA ASP A 130 4.07 2.68 -23.18
C ASP A 130 3.96 1.40 -22.34
N ASP A 131 4.54 1.43 -21.14
CA ASP A 131 4.57 0.29 -20.21
C ASP A 131 5.18 -0.99 -20.84
N GLY A 132 6.20 -0.81 -21.69
CA GLY A 132 6.94 -1.90 -22.32
C GLY A 132 6.27 -2.50 -23.55
N LEU A 133 5.15 -1.93 -24.04
CA LEU A 133 4.50 -2.37 -25.27
C LEU A 133 5.32 -2.10 -26.53
N LEU A 134 6.20 -1.10 -26.47
CA LEU A 134 7.17 -0.81 -27.52
C LEU A 134 8.58 -0.79 -26.93
N GLU A 135 9.57 -1.16 -27.73
CA GLU A 135 10.97 -1.25 -27.33
C GLU A 135 11.87 -0.62 -28.39
N LEU A 136 12.78 0.23 -27.93
CA LEU A 136 13.80 0.89 -28.73
C LEU A 136 15.18 0.45 -28.25
N GLU A 137 16.10 0.16 -29.16
CA GLU A 137 17.51 -0.10 -28.86
C GLU A 137 18.34 1.12 -29.24
N VAL A 138 19.11 1.66 -28.31
CA VAL A 138 19.98 2.82 -28.56
C VAL A 138 21.12 2.41 -29.50
N LYS A 139 21.16 3.00 -30.69
CA LYS A 139 22.26 2.83 -31.65
C LYS A 139 23.39 3.81 -31.42
N GLN A 140 23.06 5.07 -31.19
CA GLN A 140 24.05 6.14 -31.09
C GLN A 140 23.46 7.34 -30.33
N ILE A 141 24.32 8.07 -29.64
CA ILE A 141 23.98 9.31 -28.96
C ILE A 141 24.78 10.44 -29.61
N GLU A 142 24.08 11.42 -30.17
CA GLU A 142 24.67 12.61 -30.79
C GLU A 142 24.19 13.87 -30.07
N GLY A 143 24.99 14.34 -29.11
CA GLY A 143 24.63 15.48 -28.28
C GLY A 143 23.36 15.22 -27.47
N GLU A 144 22.28 15.93 -27.81
CA GLU A 144 20.96 15.82 -27.16
C GLU A 144 20.00 14.87 -27.90
N GLN A 145 20.47 14.18 -28.94
CA GLN A 145 19.66 13.24 -29.71
C GLN A 145 20.11 11.81 -29.47
N ILE A 146 19.14 10.92 -29.24
CA ILE A 146 19.38 9.49 -29.06
C ILE A 146 18.76 8.77 -30.25
N HIS A 147 19.62 8.27 -31.13
CA HIS A 147 19.20 7.51 -32.31
C HIS A 147 18.98 6.05 -31.91
N CYS A 148 17.78 5.55 -32.17
CA CYS A 148 17.37 4.22 -31.78
C CYS A 148 16.91 3.39 -32.97
N ARG A 149 16.99 2.06 -32.84
CA ARG A 149 16.25 1.10 -33.65
C ARG A 149 14.95 0.73 -32.94
N VAL A 150 13.85 0.65 -33.66
CA VAL A 150 12.63 0.04 -33.13
C VAL A 150 12.82 -1.47 -33.06
N VAL A 151 12.83 -2.05 -31.86
CA VAL A 151 12.89 -3.51 -31.66
C VAL A 151 11.48 -4.09 -31.68
N VAL A 152 10.57 -3.47 -30.91
CA VAL A 152 9.15 -3.83 -30.86
C VAL A 152 8.35 -2.60 -31.30
N GLY A 153 7.72 -2.73 -32.47
CA GLY A 153 6.88 -1.69 -33.06
C GLY A 153 5.46 -1.68 -32.49
N GLY A 154 4.69 -0.65 -32.82
CA GLY A 154 3.35 -0.47 -32.30
C GLY A 154 2.84 0.95 -32.45
N LYS A 155 1.61 1.18 -31.99
CA LYS A 155 1.02 2.52 -31.94
C LYS A 155 1.59 3.29 -30.76
N LEU A 156 2.22 4.43 -31.03
CA LEU A 156 2.75 5.34 -30.01
C LEU A 156 1.95 6.65 -30.01
N SER A 157 1.41 7.03 -28.85
CA SER A 157 0.64 8.28 -28.69
C SER A 157 1.36 9.28 -27.78
N ASP A 158 0.82 10.49 -27.67
CA ASP A 158 1.38 11.54 -26.80
C ASP A 158 1.58 11.09 -25.34
N ARG A 159 2.62 11.64 -24.71
CA ARG A 159 2.82 11.58 -23.24
C ARG A 159 2.93 10.17 -22.66
N LYS A 160 3.26 9.17 -23.47
CA LYS A 160 3.52 7.80 -23.02
C LYS A 160 4.80 7.73 -22.19
N GLY A 161 4.80 6.83 -21.20
CA GLY A 161 5.94 6.62 -20.31
C GLY A 161 7.14 6.07 -21.06
N LEU A 162 8.34 6.44 -20.60
CA LEU A 162 9.61 5.93 -21.07
C LEU A 162 10.39 5.40 -19.86
N ASN A 163 10.88 4.16 -19.95
CA ASN A 163 11.75 3.53 -18.96
C ASN A 163 13.00 2.97 -19.64
N ARG A 164 14.04 2.67 -18.86
CA ARG A 164 15.23 1.95 -19.31
C ARG A 164 15.19 0.53 -18.75
N LYS A 165 15.33 -0.48 -19.61
CA LYS A 165 15.35 -1.88 -19.20
C LYS A 165 16.54 -2.14 -18.29
N GLY A 166 16.30 -2.73 -17.12
CA GLY A 166 17.33 -2.93 -16.08
C GLY A 166 17.66 -1.70 -15.22
N GLY A 167 16.90 -0.60 -15.34
CA GLY A 167 17.08 0.61 -14.54
C GLY A 167 18.23 1.50 -15.04
N GLY A 168 18.73 2.36 -14.15
CA GLY A 168 19.92 3.21 -14.38
C GLY A 168 19.63 4.67 -14.74
N LEU A 169 18.40 5.13 -14.55
CA LEU A 169 18.01 6.53 -14.75
C LEU A 169 18.29 7.37 -13.49
N SER A 170 18.99 8.49 -13.63
CA SER A 170 19.59 9.27 -12.55
C SER A 170 18.65 10.29 -11.89
N LEU A 171 17.46 10.54 -12.44
CA LEU A 171 16.42 11.42 -11.88
C LEU A 171 16.23 11.27 -10.36
N GLY A 172 16.29 12.39 -9.62
CA GLY A 172 15.99 12.43 -8.18
C GLY A 172 14.58 11.94 -7.88
N ALA A 173 14.37 11.33 -6.70
CA ALA A 173 13.10 10.65 -6.39
C ALA A 173 11.89 11.59 -6.23
N LEU A 174 12.12 12.87 -5.91
CA LEU A 174 11.05 13.87 -5.73
C LEU A 174 11.18 15.01 -6.73
N SER A 175 10.16 15.17 -7.57
CA SER A 175 10.02 16.32 -8.47
C SER A 175 9.52 17.57 -7.73
N ASP A 176 9.59 18.74 -8.37
CA ASP A 176 9.01 19.97 -7.83
C ASP A 176 7.50 19.85 -7.60
N LYS A 177 6.82 19.11 -8.48
CA LYS A 177 5.40 18.77 -8.30
C LYS A 177 5.20 17.94 -7.03
N ASP A 178 6.03 16.92 -6.81
CA ASP A 178 5.91 16.07 -5.61
C ASP A 178 6.13 16.90 -4.33
N ARG A 179 7.08 17.85 -4.33
CA ARG A 179 7.29 18.76 -3.19
C ARG A 179 6.05 19.63 -2.90
N ALA A 180 5.31 20.04 -3.92
CA ALA A 180 4.05 20.75 -3.75
C ALA A 180 2.93 19.80 -3.26
N ASP A 181 2.85 18.60 -3.82
CA ASP A 181 1.88 17.57 -3.48
C ASP A 181 2.07 17.04 -2.04
N ILE A 182 3.29 17.02 -1.50
CA ILE A 182 3.54 16.69 -0.09
C ILE A 182 2.85 17.71 0.82
N LYS A 183 2.86 18.99 0.46
CA LYS A 183 2.14 20.03 1.22
C LYS A 183 0.64 19.82 1.12
N LEU A 184 0.13 19.43 -0.05
CA LEU A 184 -1.27 19.04 -0.23
C LEU A 184 -1.62 17.83 0.64
N ALA A 185 -0.77 16.80 0.69
CA ALA A 185 -0.97 15.61 1.54
C ALA A 185 -1.05 15.98 3.03
N ALA A 186 -0.25 16.94 3.50
CA ALA A 186 -0.35 17.46 4.86
C ALA A 186 -1.68 18.20 5.10
N GLN A 187 -2.14 19.01 4.15
CA GLN A 187 -3.45 19.68 4.22
C GLN A 187 -4.63 18.69 4.23
N LEU A 188 -4.52 17.61 3.46
CA LEU A 188 -5.47 16.49 3.44
C LEU A 188 -5.51 15.74 4.77
N ARG A 189 -4.50 15.92 5.64
CA ARG A 189 -4.22 15.05 6.79
C ARG A 189 -4.17 13.59 6.37
N ALA A 190 -3.49 13.32 5.25
CA ALA A 190 -3.33 11.97 4.73
C ALA A 190 -2.72 11.06 5.80
N ASP A 191 -3.28 9.85 5.94
CA ASP A 191 -2.78 8.86 6.89
C ASP A 191 -1.50 8.19 6.35
N PHE A 192 -1.39 8.13 5.02
CA PHE A 192 -0.26 7.57 4.28
C PHE A 192 0.19 8.50 3.14
N LEU A 193 1.50 8.53 2.88
CA LEU A 193 2.11 9.19 1.73
C LEU A 193 2.96 8.16 0.98
N ALA A 194 2.56 7.81 -0.24
CA ALA A 194 3.32 6.89 -1.08
C ALA A 194 4.34 7.66 -1.95
N VAL A 195 5.58 7.19 -1.93
CA VAL A 195 6.71 7.77 -2.67
C VAL A 195 7.01 6.87 -3.85
N SER A 196 6.91 7.42 -5.06
CA SER A 196 7.14 6.72 -6.33
C SER A 196 8.63 6.65 -6.68
N PHE A 197 9.01 5.65 -7.48
CA PHE A 197 10.36 5.48 -8.03
C PHE A 197 11.49 5.53 -6.99
N VAL A 198 11.25 4.97 -5.80
CA VAL A 198 12.23 4.95 -4.69
C VAL A 198 13.44 4.10 -5.10
N ARG A 199 14.65 4.61 -4.83
CA ARG A 199 15.92 3.91 -5.14
C ARG A 199 16.76 3.67 -3.89
N SER A 200 16.49 4.38 -2.81
CA SER A 200 17.31 4.36 -1.59
C SER A 200 16.51 4.75 -0.36
N ALA A 201 17.07 4.47 0.82
CA ALA A 201 16.54 4.94 2.09
C ALA A 201 16.43 6.48 2.16
N ASP A 202 17.40 7.19 1.58
CA ASP A 202 17.47 8.66 1.60
C ASP A 202 16.27 9.31 0.91
N ASP A 203 15.73 8.69 -0.15
CA ASP A 203 14.54 9.18 -0.85
C ASP A 203 13.31 9.20 0.09
N ILE A 204 13.19 8.17 0.94
CA ILE A 204 12.10 8.06 1.92
C ILE A 204 12.30 9.05 3.07
N GLU A 205 13.53 9.20 3.56
CA GLU A 205 13.83 10.16 4.62
C GLU A 205 13.66 11.61 4.16
N GLU A 206 13.98 11.92 2.89
CA GLU A 206 13.69 13.23 2.31
C GLU A 206 12.19 13.50 2.29
N ALA A 207 11.38 12.56 1.78
CA ALA A 207 9.92 12.69 1.76
C ALA A 207 9.34 12.83 3.18
N ARG A 208 9.86 12.06 4.15
CA ARG A 208 9.46 12.12 5.56
C ARG A 208 9.77 13.49 6.16
N ARG A 209 10.96 14.05 5.90
CA ARG A 209 11.35 15.38 6.36
C ARG A 209 10.41 16.45 5.79
N LEU A 210 10.17 16.43 4.48
CA LEU A 210 9.28 17.40 3.82
C LEU A 210 7.84 17.30 4.33
N MET A 211 7.35 16.08 4.58
CA MET A 211 6.01 15.86 5.15
C MET A 211 5.90 16.47 6.55
N ARG A 212 6.93 16.30 7.40
CA ARG A 212 7.00 16.90 8.74
C ARG A 212 7.11 18.42 8.69
N GLU A 213 7.92 18.97 7.79
CA GLU A 213 8.04 20.42 7.57
C GLU A 213 6.72 21.04 7.12
N ALA A 214 5.92 20.30 6.35
CA ALA A 214 4.56 20.69 5.96
C ALA A 214 3.51 20.53 7.08
N GLY A 215 3.90 20.02 8.26
CA GLY A 215 3.01 19.78 9.40
C GLY A 215 2.23 18.47 9.34
N GLY A 216 2.58 17.57 8.41
CA GLY A 216 2.01 16.24 8.29
C GLY A 216 2.81 15.18 9.04
N ASN A 217 2.18 14.04 9.32
CA ASN A 217 2.79 12.93 10.06
C ASN A 217 2.48 11.55 9.43
N ALA A 218 2.06 11.53 8.17
CA ALA A 218 1.67 10.33 7.43
C ALA A 218 2.72 9.21 7.52
N TRP A 219 2.26 7.96 7.45
CA TRP A 219 3.13 6.82 7.23
C TRP A 219 3.64 6.83 5.78
N LEU A 220 4.95 6.66 5.62
CA LEU A 220 5.60 6.66 4.32
C LEU A 220 5.49 5.26 3.70
N VAL A 221 4.97 5.20 2.48
CA VAL A 221 4.84 3.97 1.69
C VAL A 221 5.89 3.99 0.58
N ALA A 222 6.90 3.14 0.66
CA ALA A 222 7.90 3.02 -0.40
C ALA A 222 7.32 2.20 -1.56
N LYS A 223 7.23 2.78 -2.76
CA LYS A 223 6.79 2.05 -3.95
C LYS A 223 8.00 1.41 -4.62
N ILE A 224 8.02 0.08 -4.62
CA ILE A 224 9.08 -0.71 -5.26
C ILE A 224 8.69 -0.86 -6.74
N GLU A 225 9.22 0.07 -7.53
CA GLU A 225 8.93 0.25 -8.96
C GLU A 225 10.17 0.11 -9.84
N ARG A 226 11.35 0.05 -9.21
CA ARG A 226 12.64 0.13 -9.89
C ARG A 226 13.50 -1.09 -9.67
N ALA A 227 14.27 -1.48 -10.68
CA ALA A 227 15.22 -2.57 -10.58
C ALA A 227 16.26 -2.31 -9.48
N GLU A 228 16.78 -1.08 -9.37
CA GLU A 228 17.79 -0.69 -8.38
C GLU A 228 17.28 -0.77 -6.94
N ALA A 229 15.97 -0.65 -6.73
CA ALA A 229 15.35 -0.77 -5.42
C ALA A 229 15.47 -2.20 -4.86
N ILE A 230 15.63 -3.21 -5.72
CA ILE A 230 15.71 -4.62 -5.30
C ILE A 230 17.04 -4.92 -4.60
N ASP A 231 18.14 -4.31 -5.05
CA ASP A 231 19.46 -4.47 -4.44
C ASP A 231 19.55 -3.77 -3.08
N LYS A 232 18.80 -2.67 -2.93
CA LYS A 232 18.70 -1.85 -1.72
C LYS A 232 17.42 -2.09 -0.93
N LEU A 233 16.73 -3.20 -1.19
CA LEU A 233 15.39 -3.45 -0.67
C LEU A 233 15.34 -3.34 0.86
N GLY A 234 16.35 -3.91 1.53
CA GLY A 234 16.42 -3.90 2.98
C GLY A 234 16.46 -2.52 3.62
N GLU A 235 17.31 -1.61 3.11
CA GLU A 235 17.43 -0.25 3.65
C GLU A 235 16.18 0.60 3.34
N ILE A 236 15.58 0.40 2.17
CA ILE A 236 14.33 1.07 1.77
C ILE A 236 13.19 0.65 2.70
N ILE A 237 13.05 -0.66 2.97
CA ILE A 237 12.05 -1.19 3.89
C ILE A 237 12.25 -0.59 5.29
N ASP A 238 13.49 -0.55 5.80
CA ASP A 238 13.77 -0.03 7.14
C ASP A 238 13.39 1.44 7.30
N ALA A 239 13.64 2.27 6.28
CA ALA A 239 13.29 3.69 6.24
C ALA A 239 11.78 3.94 6.03
N SER A 240 11.05 2.97 5.47
CA SER A 240 9.60 3.05 5.21
C SER A 240 8.75 2.68 6.44
N ASP A 241 7.48 3.11 6.46
CA ASP A 241 6.48 2.60 7.42
C ASP A 241 5.65 1.45 6.79
N ALA A 242 5.51 1.47 5.48
CA ALA A 242 4.93 0.41 4.66
C ALA A 242 5.59 0.35 3.28
N VAL A 243 5.34 -0.73 2.55
CA VAL A 243 5.88 -0.98 1.21
C VAL A 243 4.74 -1.27 0.25
N MET A 244 4.89 -0.85 -1.00
CA MET A 244 3.97 -1.17 -2.09
C MET A 244 4.72 -1.90 -3.20
N VAL A 245 4.31 -3.14 -3.49
CA VAL A 245 4.76 -3.87 -4.68
C VAL A 245 4.00 -3.31 -5.87
N ALA A 246 4.62 -2.38 -6.59
CA ALA A 246 4.02 -1.68 -7.71
C ALA A 246 4.40 -2.38 -9.03
N ARG A 247 3.59 -3.38 -9.35
CA ARG A 247 3.89 -4.42 -10.34
C ARG A 247 3.98 -3.92 -11.78
N GLY A 248 3.21 -2.89 -12.13
CA GLY A 248 3.22 -2.25 -13.44
C GLY A 248 4.62 -1.77 -13.84
N ASP A 249 5.09 -0.68 -13.23
CA ASP A 249 6.41 -0.11 -13.56
C ASP A 249 7.56 -1.08 -13.23
N LEU A 250 7.47 -1.84 -12.12
CA LEU A 250 8.51 -2.83 -11.78
C LEU A 250 8.65 -3.89 -12.88
N GLY A 251 7.56 -4.54 -13.27
CA GLY A 251 7.56 -5.61 -14.27
C GLY A 251 8.09 -5.17 -15.63
N VAL A 252 7.93 -3.88 -15.96
CA VAL A 252 8.52 -3.30 -17.18
C VAL A 252 10.05 -3.26 -17.07
N GLU A 253 10.61 -2.85 -15.93
CA GLU A 253 12.07 -2.73 -15.79
C GLU A 253 12.81 -4.07 -15.66
N ILE A 254 12.24 -5.04 -14.90
CA ILE A 254 12.88 -6.34 -14.61
C ILE A 254 12.45 -7.47 -15.56
N GLY A 255 11.37 -7.27 -16.33
CA GLY A 255 10.71 -8.31 -17.09
C GLY A 255 9.59 -9.02 -16.32
N ASP A 256 8.51 -9.36 -17.03
CA ASP A 256 7.30 -9.97 -16.46
C ASP A 256 7.54 -11.35 -15.82
N ALA A 257 8.48 -12.13 -16.35
CA ALA A 257 8.82 -13.45 -15.85
C ALA A 257 9.46 -13.43 -14.44
N GLU A 258 10.21 -12.37 -14.11
CA GLU A 258 10.90 -12.24 -12.81
C GLU A 258 9.98 -11.68 -11.71
N LEU A 259 8.93 -10.96 -12.12
CA LEU A 259 8.01 -10.24 -11.23
C LEU A 259 7.35 -11.12 -10.16
N PRO A 260 6.84 -12.35 -10.45
CA PRO A 260 6.21 -13.18 -9.42
C PRO A 260 7.17 -13.56 -8.28
N GLY A 261 8.43 -13.86 -8.61
CA GLY A 261 9.45 -14.18 -7.64
C GLY A 261 9.80 -12.98 -6.76
N LEU A 262 9.97 -11.81 -7.38
CA LEU A 262 10.30 -10.58 -6.67
C LEU A 262 9.16 -10.03 -5.81
N GLN A 263 7.89 -10.17 -6.23
CA GLN A 263 6.74 -9.87 -5.36
C GLN A 263 6.82 -10.64 -4.04
N LYS A 264 7.05 -11.97 -4.12
CA LYS A 264 7.16 -12.82 -2.93
C LYS A 264 8.35 -12.43 -2.06
N LYS A 265 9.49 -12.08 -2.67
CA LYS A 265 10.66 -11.57 -1.95
C LYS A 265 10.34 -10.28 -1.20
N ILE A 266 9.75 -9.29 -1.87
CA ILE A 266 9.40 -7.98 -1.28
C ILE A 266 8.42 -8.15 -0.12
N ILE A 267 7.36 -8.95 -0.30
CA ILE A 267 6.40 -9.23 0.77
C ILE A 267 7.11 -9.86 1.96
N ARG A 268 7.88 -10.95 1.74
CA ARG A 268 8.58 -11.65 2.82
C ARG A 268 9.57 -10.76 3.57
N GLU A 269 10.38 -9.97 2.87
CA GLU A 269 11.34 -9.07 3.50
C GLU A 269 10.66 -7.93 4.27
N SER A 270 9.54 -7.41 3.74
CA SER A 270 8.74 -6.38 4.43
C SER A 270 8.19 -6.93 5.74
N LEU A 271 7.61 -8.13 5.74
CA LEU A 271 7.11 -8.79 6.94
C LEU A 271 8.24 -9.09 7.93
N ALA A 272 9.38 -9.60 7.46
CA ALA A 272 10.55 -9.91 8.29
C ALA A 272 11.10 -8.68 9.03
N ARG A 273 11.01 -7.50 8.40
CA ARG A 273 11.42 -6.19 8.91
C ARG A 273 10.27 -5.41 9.55
N ASN A 274 9.15 -6.08 9.80
CA ASN A 274 7.97 -5.55 10.48
C ASN A 274 7.34 -4.33 9.80
N ARG A 275 7.26 -4.33 8.47
CA ARG A 275 6.55 -3.33 7.66
C ARG A 275 5.29 -3.92 7.05
N ALA A 276 4.27 -3.06 6.91
CA ALA A 276 3.07 -3.42 6.18
C ALA A 276 3.36 -3.46 4.67
N VAL A 277 2.68 -4.32 3.92
CA VAL A 277 2.89 -4.43 2.47
C VAL A 277 1.58 -4.46 1.68
N ILE A 278 1.56 -3.66 0.61
CA ILE A 278 0.46 -3.52 -0.33
C ILE A 278 0.88 -4.16 -1.66
N THR A 279 0.09 -5.10 -2.17
CA THR A 279 0.26 -5.58 -3.54
C THR A 279 -0.63 -4.76 -4.48
N ALA A 280 -0.02 -4.13 -5.48
CA ALA A 280 -0.65 -3.07 -6.25
C ALA A 280 -0.59 -3.28 -7.76
N THR A 281 -1.51 -2.60 -8.46
CA THR A 281 -1.68 -2.52 -9.93
C THR A 281 -2.11 -3.82 -10.59
N GLN A 282 -2.98 -3.73 -11.59
CA GLN A 282 -3.44 -4.85 -12.44
C GLN A 282 -3.95 -6.07 -11.67
N MET A 283 -4.58 -5.87 -10.51
CA MET A 283 -5.11 -6.98 -9.71
C MET A 283 -6.37 -7.56 -10.38
N LEU A 284 -7.27 -6.68 -10.87
CA LEU A 284 -8.52 -7.05 -11.53
C LEU A 284 -8.74 -6.21 -12.80
N GLN A 285 -7.69 -6.00 -13.60
CA GLN A 285 -7.67 -5.05 -14.72
C GLN A 285 -8.83 -5.19 -15.70
N SER A 286 -9.28 -6.42 -15.99
CA SER A 286 -10.43 -6.69 -16.86
C SER A 286 -11.72 -6.05 -16.35
N MET A 287 -11.83 -5.81 -15.04
CA MET A 287 -13.01 -5.22 -14.41
C MET A 287 -13.13 -3.70 -14.60
N VAL A 288 -12.16 -3.06 -15.26
CA VAL A 288 -12.36 -1.70 -15.81
C VAL A 288 -13.57 -1.70 -16.75
N GLU A 289 -13.69 -2.75 -17.57
CA GLU A 289 -14.73 -2.88 -18.59
C GLU A 289 -15.77 -3.96 -18.25
N SER A 290 -15.33 -5.06 -17.63
CA SER A 290 -16.15 -6.25 -17.33
C SER A 290 -16.75 -6.20 -15.92
N PRO A 291 -17.98 -6.70 -15.70
CA PRO A 291 -18.54 -6.81 -14.35
C PRO A 291 -18.00 -8.02 -13.56
N ILE A 292 -17.18 -8.88 -14.19
CA ILE A 292 -16.59 -10.07 -13.56
C ILE A 292 -15.08 -10.17 -13.90
N PRO A 293 -14.25 -10.63 -12.95
CA PRO A 293 -12.83 -10.83 -13.20
C PRO A 293 -12.58 -12.11 -13.97
N THR A 294 -11.41 -12.19 -14.61
CA THR A 294 -10.91 -13.42 -15.20
C THR A 294 -10.45 -14.41 -14.12
N ARG A 295 -10.31 -15.69 -14.48
CA ARG A 295 -9.74 -16.70 -13.58
C ARG A 295 -8.27 -16.43 -13.22
N ALA A 296 -7.51 -15.83 -14.14
CA ALA A 296 -6.12 -15.47 -13.91
C ALA A 296 -6.01 -14.40 -12.83
N GLU A 297 -6.82 -13.33 -12.91
CA GLU A 297 -6.88 -12.26 -11.91
C GLU A 297 -7.35 -12.76 -10.55
N VAL A 298 -8.32 -13.67 -10.52
CA VAL A 298 -8.76 -14.32 -9.28
C VAL A 298 -7.61 -15.06 -8.60
N LEU A 299 -6.83 -15.83 -9.37
CA LEU A 299 -5.66 -16.54 -8.86
C LEU A 299 -4.54 -15.60 -8.45
N ASP A 300 -4.33 -14.50 -9.18
CA ASP A 300 -3.33 -13.48 -8.85
C ASP A 300 -3.63 -12.81 -7.49
N VAL A 301 -4.85 -12.31 -7.31
CA VAL A 301 -5.30 -11.76 -6.02
C VAL A 301 -5.18 -12.79 -4.90
N ALA A 302 -5.65 -14.02 -5.12
CA ALA A 302 -5.57 -15.07 -4.11
C ALA A 302 -4.11 -15.35 -3.71
N ASN A 303 -3.19 -15.45 -4.68
CA ASN A 303 -1.78 -15.69 -4.39
C ASN A 303 -1.13 -14.52 -3.63
N ALA A 304 -1.46 -13.26 -3.94
CA ALA A 304 -0.98 -12.12 -3.15
C ALA A 304 -1.44 -12.19 -1.68
N VAL A 305 -2.67 -12.66 -1.43
CA VAL A 305 -3.17 -12.92 -0.07
C VAL A 305 -2.39 -14.04 0.61
N LEU A 306 -2.11 -15.14 -0.09
CA LEU A 306 -1.36 -16.28 0.43
C LEU A 306 0.11 -15.96 0.66
N ASP A 307 0.69 -15.09 -0.15
CA ASP A 307 2.06 -14.58 0.03
C ASP A 307 2.22 -13.74 1.29
N GLY A 308 1.11 -13.30 1.88
CA GLY A 308 1.10 -12.57 3.14
C GLY A 308 0.88 -11.06 2.98
N SER A 309 0.39 -10.60 1.84
CA SER A 309 0.08 -9.16 1.65
C SER A 309 -0.91 -8.66 2.71
N ASP A 310 -0.66 -7.45 3.21
CA ASP A 310 -1.57 -6.83 4.18
C ASP A 310 -2.78 -6.22 3.50
N ALA A 311 -2.54 -5.62 2.35
CA ALA A 311 -3.59 -5.10 1.50
C ALA A 311 -3.36 -5.44 0.02
N VAL A 312 -4.45 -5.43 -0.73
CA VAL A 312 -4.47 -5.47 -2.19
C VAL A 312 -5.11 -4.20 -2.72
N MET A 313 -4.63 -3.69 -3.84
CA MET A 313 -5.03 -2.37 -4.35
C MET A 313 -5.71 -2.42 -5.72
N LEU A 314 -6.86 -1.73 -5.82
CA LEU A 314 -7.51 -1.38 -7.08
C LEU A 314 -7.03 -0.01 -7.55
N SER A 315 -6.64 0.07 -8.83
CA SER A 315 -6.14 1.27 -9.49
C SER A 315 -7.20 1.83 -10.43
N GLN A 316 -7.12 1.51 -11.71
CA GLN A 316 -8.05 2.01 -12.72
C GLN A 316 -9.44 1.43 -12.52
N GLU A 317 -9.52 0.19 -12.02
CA GLU A 317 -10.75 -0.57 -11.78
C GLU A 317 -11.75 0.24 -10.94
N SER A 318 -11.28 0.91 -9.89
CA SER A 318 -12.13 1.75 -9.04
C SER A 318 -12.13 3.22 -9.48
N ALA A 319 -11.02 3.75 -9.99
CA ALA A 319 -10.92 5.18 -10.28
C ALA A 319 -11.70 5.61 -11.54
N ALA A 320 -11.71 4.77 -12.57
CA ALA A 320 -12.28 5.09 -13.89
C ALA A 320 -13.05 3.93 -14.53
N GLY A 321 -13.14 2.77 -13.88
CA GLY A 321 -13.88 1.61 -14.37
C GLY A 321 -15.40 1.80 -14.36
N LYS A 322 -16.09 0.97 -15.14
CA LYS A 322 -17.55 0.98 -15.25
C LYS A 322 -18.27 0.49 -13.99
N HIS A 323 -17.59 -0.33 -13.18
CA HIS A 323 -18.18 -1.04 -12.04
C HIS A 323 -17.26 -1.04 -10.80
N PRO A 324 -16.95 0.13 -10.22
CA PRO A 324 -16.01 0.24 -9.10
C PRO A 324 -16.48 -0.52 -7.85
N ASP A 325 -17.78 -0.54 -7.56
CA ASP A 325 -18.41 -1.31 -6.48
C ASP A 325 -18.27 -2.82 -6.71
N LEU A 326 -18.54 -3.31 -7.93
CA LEU A 326 -18.38 -4.73 -8.26
C LEU A 326 -16.91 -5.17 -8.21
N ALA A 327 -15.97 -4.30 -8.61
CA ALA A 327 -14.54 -4.59 -8.50
C ALA A 327 -14.11 -4.75 -7.04
N VAL A 328 -14.56 -3.87 -6.14
CA VAL A 328 -14.30 -4.00 -4.69
C VAL A 328 -14.96 -5.26 -4.14
N ALA A 329 -16.23 -5.53 -4.49
CA ALA A 329 -16.94 -6.71 -4.04
C ALA A 329 -16.25 -8.00 -4.51
N ALA A 330 -15.76 -8.04 -5.76
CA ALA A 330 -14.99 -9.16 -6.28
C ALA A 330 -13.68 -9.35 -5.51
N MET A 331 -12.90 -8.28 -5.32
CA MET A 331 -11.67 -8.30 -4.53
C MET A 331 -11.91 -8.83 -3.11
N ALA A 332 -12.97 -8.36 -2.45
CA ALA A 332 -13.34 -8.77 -1.10
C ALA A 332 -13.70 -10.27 -1.03
N ARG A 333 -14.52 -10.76 -1.98
CA ARG A 333 -14.87 -12.19 -2.08
C ARG A 333 -13.65 -13.07 -2.32
N ILE A 334 -12.71 -12.65 -3.17
CA ILE A 334 -11.50 -13.42 -3.46
C ILE A 334 -10.60 -13.49 -2.22
N CYS A 335 -10.35 -12.35 -1.55
CA CYS A 335 -9.57 -12.31 -0.31
C CYS A 335 -10.16 -13.24 0.75
N PHE A 336 -11.47 -13.15 0.98
CA PHE A 336 -12.16 -14.02 1.93
C PHE A 336 -12.08 -15.50 1.53
N GLY A 337 -12.20 -15.80 0.24
CA GLY A 337 -12.05 -17.16 -0.28
C GLY A 337 -10.67 -17.75 0.00
N ALA A 338 -9.61 -17.00 -0.31
CA ALA A 338 -8.22 -17.40 -0.07
C ALA A 338 -7.94 -17.59 1.43
N GLU A 339 -8.36 -16.65 2.26
CA GLU A 339 -8.19 -16.69 3.72
C GLU A 339 -8.92 -17.86 4.39
N ARG A 340 -10.03 -18.33 3.82
CA ARG A 340 -10.81 -19.46 4.36
C ARG A 340 -10.21 -20.80 3.98
N GLN A 341 -9.60 -20.89 2.80
CA GLN A 341 -9.03 -22.14 2.28
C GLN A 341 -7.65 -22.44 2.86
N PHE A 342 -6.93 -21.41 3.31
CA PHE A 342 -5.59 -21.53 3.87
C PHE A 342 -5.55 -20.88 5.26
N GLU A 343 -5.49 -21.71 6.29
CA GLU A 343 -5.12 -21.24 7.62
C GLU A 343 -3.60 -21.00 7.66
N PRO A 344 -3.14 -19.83 8.14
CA PRO A 344 -1.71 -19.58 8.26
C PRO A 344 -1.10 -20.55 9.28
N THR A 345 -0.28 -21.48 8.81
CA THR A 345 0.51 -22.41 9.64
C THR A 345 1.93 -21.89 9.83
N GLU A 346 2.12 -20.57 9.93
CA GLU A 346 3.46 -20.00 10.12
C GLU A 346 4.05 -20.53 11.42
N ASN A 347 5.22 -21.16 11.30
CA ASN A 347 5.95 -21.60 12.47
C ASN A 347 6.65 -20.38 13.08
N ILE A 348 6.01 -19.76 14.08
CA ILE A 348 6.57 -18.64 14.84
C ILE A 348 7.96 -18.99 15.39
N SER A 349 8.22 -20.28 15.71
CA SER A 349 9.52 -20.73 16.23
C SER A 349 10.64 -20.72 15.20
N ALA A 350 10.32 -20.69 13.90
CA ALA A 350 11.30 -20.64 12.81
C ALA A 350 11.70 -19.19 12.45
N LEU A 351 11.00 -18.20 13.02
CA LEU A 351 11.27 -16.79 12.77
C LEU A 351 12.44 -16.33 13.64
N THR A 352 13.63 -16.24 13.04
CA THR A 352 14.78 -15.55 13.64
C THR A 352 14.60 -14.04 13.52
N HIS A 353 13.69 -13.44 14.30
CA HIS A 353 13.64 -11.99 14.45
C HIS A 353 14.66 -11.54 15.51
N ARG A 354 15.47 -10.55 15.17
CA ARG A 354 16.18 -9.77 16.19
C ARG A 354 15.15 -8.95 16.97
N LEU A 355 15.09 -9.16 18.28
CA LEU A 355 14.22 -8.39 19.17
C LEU A 355 15.05 -7.24 19.75
N ASP A 356 14.90 -6.06 19.17
CA ASP A 356 15.64 -4.87 19.60
C ASP A 356 14.80 -3.99 20.57
N ARG A 357 13.51 -4.31 20.73
CA ARG A 357 12.56 -3.54 21.57
C ARG A 357 11.68 -4.40 22.46
N THR A 358 11.31 -3.87 23.62
CA THR A 358 10.42 -4.52 24.58
C THR A 358 9.04 -4.81 24.01
N ASP A 359 8.45 -3.87 23.27
CA ASP A 359 7.12 -4.01 22.68
C ASP A 359 7.05 -5.08 21.58
N GLN A 360 8.15 -5.27 20.84
CA GLN A 360 8.30 -6.38 19.90
C GLN A 360 8.36 -7.74 20.62
N ALA A 361 9.11 -7.83 21.73
CA ALA A 361 9.20 -9.05 22.51
C ALA A 361 7.83 -9.45 23.11
N ILE A 362 7.06 -8.48 23.61
CA ILE A 362 5.70 -8.70 24.11
C ILE A 362 4.76 -9.14 22.98
N ALA A 363 4.83 -8.51 21.81
CA ALA A 363 4.02 -8.91 20.67
C ALA A 363 4.33 -10.35 20.23
N MET A 364 5.61 -10.71 20.12
CA MET A 364 6.03 -12.07 19.78
C MET A 364 5.53 -13.10 20.82
N ALA A 365 5.66 -12.80 22.12
CA ALA A 365 5.15 -13.67 23.19
C ALA A 365 3.63 -13.84 23.11
N ALA A 366 2.88 -12.76 22.84
CA ALA A 366 1.44 -12.81 22.66
C ALA A 366 1.06 -13.71 21.47
N MET A 367 1.73 -13.55 20.32
CA MET A 367 1.45 -14.36 19.13
C MET A 367 1.82 -15.82 19.34
N PHE A 368 2.94 -16.11 20.01
CA PHE A 368 3.28 -17.47 20.42
C PHE A 368 2.18 -18.10 21.28
N LEU A 369 1.75 -17.43 22.35
CA LEU A 369 0.66 -17.94 23.20
C LEU A 369 -0.65 -18.14 22.44
N ALA A 370 -0.96 -17.27 21.47
CA ALA A 370 -2.15 -17.39 20.64
C ALA A 370 -2.15 -18.67 19.77
N THR A 371 -0.98 -19.20 19.42
CA THR A 371 -0.86 -20.49 18.71
C THR A 371 -0.96 -21.70 19.64
N GLN A 372 -0.61 -21.53 20.92
CA GLN A 372 -0.57 -22.63 21.90
C GLN A 372 -1.86 -22.78 22.69
N LEU A 373 -2.63 -21.69 22.82
CA LEU A 373 -3.83 -21.64 23.66
C LEU A 373 -5.06 -21.29 22.82
N PRO A 374 -6.23 -21.89 23.12
CA PRO A 374 -7.48 -21.55 22.44
C PRO A 374 -7.98 -20.20 22.95
N VAL A 375 -7.45 -19.12 22.38
CA VAL A 375 -7.84 -17.74 22.65
C VAL A 375 -8.78 -17.25 21.56
N ARG A 376 -9.80 -16.49 21.97
CA ARG A 376 -10.79 -15.91 21.06
C ARG A 376 -10.25 -14.68 20.33
N ALA A 377 -9.43 -13.90 21.01
CA ALA A 377 -8.99 -12.59 20.53
C ALA A 377 -7.69 -12.14 21.21
N ILE A 378 -6.96 -11.26 20.52
CA ILE A 378 -5.85 -10.47 21.06
C ILE A 378 -6.33 -9.02 21.18
N ILE A 379 -6.19 -8.42 22.35
CA ILE A 379 -6.59 -7.04 22.64
C ILE A 379 -5.32 -6.21 22.82
N ALA A 380 -5.07 -5.28 21.91
CA ALA A 380 -3.91 -4.39 21.97
C ALA A 380 -4.34 -2.99 22.39
N LEU A 381 -4.01 -2.60 23.63
CA LEU A 381 -4.12 -1.20 24.05
C LEU A 381 -2.91 -0.44 23.51
N THR A 382 -3.15 0.50 22.60
CA THR A 382 -2.06 1.18 21.89
C THR A 382 -2.44 2.62 21.57
N GLU A 383 -1.55 3.58 21.77
CA GLU A 383 -1.81 4.99 21.43
C GLU A 383 -1.47 5.27 19.96
N SER A 384 -0.28 4.85 19.53
CA SER A 384 0.24 5.08 18.17
C SER A 384 -0.15 4.02 17.15
N GLY A 385 -0.63 2.85 17.59
CA GLY A 385 -0.87 1.69 16.73
C GLY A 385 0.34 0.75 16.55
N THR A 386 1.51 1.12 17.07
CA THR A 386 2.77 0.36 16.90
C THR A 386 2.67 -1.07 17.45
N THR A 387 1.97 -1.28 18.56
CA THR A 387 1.76 -2.62 19.12
C THR A 387 0.96 -3.51 18.18
N ALA A 388 -0.09 -2.95 17.55
CA ALA A 388 -0.88 -3.67 16.56
C ALA A 388 -0.06 -3.98 15.30
N GLN A 389 0.83 -3.06 14.90
CA GLN A 389 1.78 -3.30 13.81
C GLN A 389 2.65 -4.52 14.10
N TRP A 390 3.29 -4.60 15.29
CA TRP A 390 4.11 -5.75 15.68
C TRP A 390 3.31 -7.06 15.71
N LEU A 391 2.14 -7.06 16.33
CA LEU A 391 1.28 -8.25 16.41
C LEU A 391 0.87 -8.74 15.03
N SER A 392 0.47 -7.82 14.15
CA SER A 392 -0.01 -8.13 12.81
C SER A 392 1.04 -8.71 11.87
N ARG A 393 2.31 -8.82 12.26
CA ARG A 393 3.34 -9.42 11.38
C ARG A 393 3.33 -10.94 11.44
N TYR A 394 2.86 -11.51 12.54
CA TYR A 394 2.70 -12.94 12.70
C TYR A 394 1.32 -13.34 12.19
N ARG A 395 1.24 -14.17 11.16
CA ARG A 395 -0.05 -14.52 10.57
C ARG A 395 -0.80 -15.46 11.51
N SER A 396 -1.99 -15.05 11.96
CA SER A 396 -2.83 -15.82 12.87
C SER A 396 -4.29 -15.85 12.41
N SER A 397 -5.03 -16.86 12.83
CA SER A 397 -6.49 -16.89 12.70
C SER A 397 -7.20 -16.12 13.82
N VAL A 398 -6.48 -15.77 14.88
CA VAL A 398 -7.00 -15.01 16.02
C VAL A 398 -7.05 -13.51 15.68
N PRO A 399 -8.22 -12.85 15.75
CA PRO A 399 -8.34 -11.43 15.44
C PRO A 399 -7.62 -10.55 16.48
N ILE A 400 -7.03 -9.45 16.00
CA ILE A 400 -6.39 -8.43 16.84
C ILE A 400 -7.33 -7.23 16.94
N TYR A 401 -7.84 -6.94 18.13
CA TYR A 401 -8.60 -5.72 18.42
C TYR A 401 -7.65 -4.66 18.98
N ALA A 402 -7.40 -3.61 18.20
CA ALA A 402 -6.49 -2.53 18.58
C ALA A 402 -7.28 -1.33 19.08
N LEU A 403 -7.24 -1.10 20.39
CA LEU A 403 -8.02 -0.07 21.06
C LEU A 403 -7.15 1.18 21.25
N THR A 404 -7.63 2.31 20.76
CA THR A 404 -6.89 3.58 20.81
C THR A 404 -7.82 4.80 20.82
N PRO A 405 -7.45 5.89 21.51
CA PRO A 405 -8.19 7.15 21.41
C PRO A 405 -7.89 7.88 20.09
N SER A 406 -6.73 7.62 19.46
CA SER A 406 -6.26 8.35 18.28
C SER A 406 -6.95 7.88 16.99
N ALA A 407 -7.77 8.76 16.41
CA ALA A 407 -8.41 8.51 15.11
C ALA A 407 -7.40 8.30 13.98
N GLU A 408 -6.26 8.98 14.04
CA GLU A 408 -5.18 8.82 13.07
C GLU A 408 -4.54 7.44 13.17
N ALA A 409 -4.25 6.98 14.40
CA ALA A 409 -3.72 5.64 14.61
C ALA A 409 -4.71 4.58 14.14
N ARG A 410 -6.02 4.75 14.40
CA ARG A 410 -7.05 3.83 13.90
C ARG A 410 -7.07 3.75 12.38
N ARG A 411 -7.09 4.89 11.69
CA ARG A 411 -7.07 4.92 10.21
C ARG A 411 -5.81 4.28 9.63
N ARG A 412 -4.64 4.45 10.27
CA ARG A 412 -3.41 3.75 9.85
C ARG A 412 -3.47 2.24 10.06
N MET A 413 -4.04 1.82 11.19
CA MET A 413 -4.21 0.40 11.50
C MET A 413 -5.18 -0.31 10.56
N LEU A 414 -6.05 0.40 9.84
CA LEU A 414 -6.88 -0.20 8.78
C LEU A 414 -6.07 -0.84 7.65
N LEU A 415 -4.79 -0.48 7.49
CA LEU A 415 -3.92 -1.13 6.51
C LEU A 415 -3.37 -2.47 7.01
N LEU A 416 -3.30 -2.68 8.32
CA LEU A 416 -2.66 -3.84 8.93
C LEU A 416 -3.60 -5.06 8.86
N ARG A 417 -3.11 -6.16 8.31
CA ARG A 417 -3.86 -7.43 8.27
C ARG A 417 -4.19 -7.92 9.66
N ASP A 418 -5.35 -8.56 9.81
CA ASP A 418 -5.85 -9.14 11.07
C ASP A 418 -6.20 -8.13 12.17
N VAL A 419 -5.93 -6.83 11.97
CA VAL A 419 -6.17 -5.76 12.94
C VAL A 419 -7.53 -5.11 12.74
N ARG A 420 -8.25 -4.94 13.84
CA ARG A 420 -9.52 -4.20 13.92
C ARG A 420 -9.34 -3.02 14.87
N PRO A 421 -9.14 -1.81 14.35
CA PRO A 421 -9.02 -0.63 15.19
C PRO A 421 -10.37 -0.25 15.80
N ILE A 422 -10.39 0.03 17.10
CA ILE A 422 -11.60 0.40 17.85
C ILE A 422 -11.34 1.69 18.63
N PRO A 423 -12.27 2.66 18.59
CA PRO A 423 -12.18 3.87 19.42
C PRO A 423 -12.29 3.49 20.90
N PHE A 424 -11.28 3.86 21.67
CA PHE A 424 -11.23 3.62 23.11
C PHE A 424 -10.42 4.73 23.78
N ALA A 425 -11.11 5.56 24.56
CA ALA A 425 -10.48 6.48 25.49
C ALA A 425 -10.70 5.88 26.88
N GLY A 426 -9.73 5.11 27.38
CA GLY A 426 -9.84 4.56 28.73
C GLY A 426 -10.06 5.70 29.72
N HIS A 427 -11.10 5.59 30.56
CA HIS A 427 -11.54 6.71 31.39
C HIS A 427 -10.80 6.80 32.73
N ASP A 428 -9.85 5.89 32.96
CA ASP A 428 -9.19 5.71 34.24
C ASP A 428 -7.65 5.84 34.10
N THR A 429 -7.01 6.18 35.21
CA THR A 429 -5.54 6.26 35.30
C THR A 429 -4.91 4.96 35.79
N TYR A 430 -5.69 4.06 36.42
CA TYR A 430 -5.21 2.76 36.88
C TYR A 430 -5.26 1.72 35.75
N PRO A 431 -4.12 1.14 35.33
CA PRO A 431 -4.08 0.19 34.20
C PRO A 431 -5.03 -1.00 34.34
N ALA A 432 -5.24 -1.51 35.56
CA ALA A 432 -6.15 -2.62 35.82
C ALA A 432 -7.62 -2.29 35.49
N LEU A 433 -8.05 -1.04 35.67
CA LEU A 433 -9.42 -0.61 35.35
C LEU A 433 -9.58 -0.39 33.85
N VAL A 434 -8.60 0.20 33.18
CA VAL A 434 -8.56 0.36 31.72
C VAL A 434 -8.64 -1.00 31.01
N VAL A 435 -7.90 -1.99 31.50
CA VAL A 435 -7.94 -3.38 30.98
C VAL A 435 -9.35 -3.98 31.09
N ARG A 436 -10.03 -3.79 32.22
CA ARG A 436 -11.40 -4.29 32.42
C ARG A 436 -12.41 -3.58 31.52
N GLU A 437 -12.25 -2.28 31.35
CA GLU A 437 -13.10 -1.46 30.47
C GLU A 437 -13.00 -1.92 29.01
N ALA A 438 -11.77 -2.17 28.52
CA ALA A 438 -11.52 -2.67 27.18
C ALA A 438 -12.21 -4.02 26.89
N VAL A 439 -12.09 -4.98 27.81
CA VAL A 439 -12.77 -6.29 27.69
C VAL A 439 -14.28 -6.12 27.72
N ARG A 440 -14.81 -5.29 28.62
CA ARG A 440 -16.24 -5.01 28.71
C ARG A 440 -16.79 -4.35 27.45
N GLN A 441 -16.06 -3.41 26.84
CA GLN A 441 -16.47 -2.76 25.59
C GLN A 441 -16.60 -3.79 24.46
N LEU A 442 -15.63 -4.69 24.30
CA LEU A 442 -15.69 -5.75 23.29
C LEU A 442 -16.83 -6.74 23.56
N PHE A 443 -17.11 -7.06 24.82
CA PHE A 443 -18.27 -7.87 25.20
C PHE A 443 -19.59 -7.19 24.81
N GLN A 444 -19.77 -5.90 25.14
CA GLN A 444 -20.98 -5.14 24.81
C GLN A 444 -21.23 -5.01 23.31
N ARG A 445 -20.15 -4.99 22.51
CA ARG A 445 -20.21 -4.99 21.05
C ARG A 445 -20.57 -6.36 20.45
N GLY A 446 -20.56 -7.43 21.24
CA GLY A 446 -20.75 -8.81 20.79
C GLY A 446 -19.51 -9.43 20.14
N ASP A 447 -18.35 -8.77 20.24
CA ASP A 447 -17.06 -9.29 19.76
C ASP A 447 -16.54 -10.42 20.66
N LEU A 448 -16.86 -10.37 21.95
CA LEU A 448 -16.55 -11.38 22.97
C LEU A 448 -17.81 -11.87 23.67
N LYS A 449 -17.77 -13.10 24.19
CA LYS A 449 -18.82 -13.70 25.03
C LYS A 449 -18.24 -14.26 26.33
N GLU A 450 -19.13 -14.56 27.26
CA GLU A 450 -18.77 -15.24 28.50
C GLU A 450 -18.08 -16.59 28.21
N GLY A 451 -17.01 -16.86 28.95
CA GLY A 451 -16.15 -18.05 28.79
C GLY A 451 -15.04 -17.90 27.75
N ASP A 452 -15.01 -16.81 26.96
CA ASP A 452 -13.91 -16.58 26.04
C ASP A 452 -12.60 -16.29 26.79
N ARG A 453 -11.49 -16.77 26.23
CA ARG A 453 -10.13 -16.44 26.68
C ARG A 453 -9.52 -15.40 25.76
N VAL A 454 -8.85 -14.39 26.31
CA VAL A 454 -8.23 -13.32 25.53
C VAL A 454 -6.81 -13.04 26.00
N LEU A 455 -5.94 -12.72 25.04
CA LEU A 455 -4.64 -12.13 25.33
C LEU A 455 -4.78 -10.61 25.29
N LEU A 456 -4.14 -9.91 26.21
CA LEU A 456 -4.16 -8.46 26.25
C LEU A 456 -2.75 -7.90 26.43
N THR A 457 -2.39 -6.95 25.57
CA THR A 457 -1.11 -6.23 25.67
C THR A 457 -1.35 -4.75 25.98
N HIS A 458 -0.58 -4.20 26.93
CA HIS A 458 -0.62 -2.76 27.24
C HIS A 458 0.75 -2.25 27.74
N GLY A 459 0.89 -0.93 27.83
CA GLY A 459 1.97 -0.29 28.58
C GLY A 459 1.52 0.07 29.98
N ASP A 460 2.42 0.04 30.97
CA ASP A 460 2.10 0.43 32.36
C ASP A 460 1.95 1.94 32.55
N HIS A 461 2.41 2.74 31.59
CA HIS A 461 2.35 4.20 31.61
C HIS A 461 1.44 4.73 30.48
N THR A 462 0.15 4.83 30.75
CA THR A 462 -0.81 5.47 29.84
C THR A 462 -0.47 6.96 29.67
N GLY A 463 -0.38 7.45 28.44
CA GLY A 463 -0.24 8.87 28.09
C GLY A 463 1.13 9.51 28.32
N ARG A 464 2.14 8.75 28.75
CA ARG A 464 3.49 9.29 29.08
C ARG A 464 4.62 8.76 28.19
N GLY A 465 4.29 8.04 27.12
CA GLY A 465 5.28 7.27 26.36
C GLY A 465 5.83 6.08 27.16
N GLY A 466 6.63 5.21 26.52
CA GLY A 466 7.25 4.05 27.20
C GLY A 466 6.99 2.69 26.58
N GLY A 467 6.18 2.61 25.52
CA GLY A 467 5.94 1.37 24.77
C GLY A 467 5.12 0.32 25.53
N THR A 468 4.77 -0.76 24.85
CA THR A 468 4.11 -1.92 25.45
C THR A 468 5.12 -2.78 26.19
N ASN A 469 4.82 -3.15 27.43
CA ASN A 469 5.69 -3.96 28.27
C ASN A 469 4.95 -5.08 29.04
N THR A 470 3.62 -5.12 28.95
CA THR A 470 2.78 -6.05 29.73
C THR A 470 1.94 -6.92 28.81
N LEU A 471 1.90 -8.22 29.10
CA LEU A 471 1.04 -9.23 28.49
C LEU A 471 0.20 -9.91 29.58
N LYS A 472 -1.11 -10.02 29.36
CA LYS A 472 -2.04 -10.72 30.25
C LYS A 472 -2.83 -11.76 29.48
N LEU A 473 -3.06 -12.91 30.10
CA LEU A 473 -4.04 -13.88 29.66
C LEU A 473 -5.24 -13.81 30.62
N LEU A 474 -6.42 -13.53 30.07
CA LEU A 474 -7.63 -13.24 30.84
C LEU A 474 -8.78 -14.13 30.36
N SER A 475 -9.76 -14.33 31.24
CA SER A 475 -11.06 -14.91 30.88
C SER A 475 -12.15 -13.84 30.95
N VAL A 476 -13.13 -13.96 30.07
CA VAL A 476 -14.33 -13.12 30.05
C VAL A 476 -15.39 -13.79 30.93
N GLY A 477 -15.62 -13.24 32.11
CA GLY A 477 -16.68 -13.68 33.03
C GLY A 477 -18.05 -13.09 32.67
N ALA A 478 -19.02 -13.32 33.55
CA ALA A 478 -20.37 -12.77 33.42
C ALA A 478 -20.34 -11.25 33.26
N ASP A 479 -21.25 -10.71 32.43
CA ASP A 479 -21.38 -9.28 32.13
C ASP A 479 -20.10 -8.59 31.60
N GLY A 480 -19.23 -9.37 30.95
CA GLY A 480 -17.97 -8.90 30.36
C GLY A 480 -16.88 -8.56 31.38
N ILE A 481 -16.96 -9.09 32.60
CA ILE A 481 -15.96 -8.86 33.64
C ILE A 481 -14.67 -9.61 33.27
N ALA A 482 -13.55 -8.89 33.19
CA ALA A 482 -12.25 -9.52 32.98
C ALA A 482 -11.74 -10.17 34.28
N GLU A 483 -11.57 -11.49 34.24
CA GLU A 483 -11.06 -12.29 35.34
C GLU A 483 -9.64 -12.78 35.05
N SER A 484 -8.77 -12.76 36.08
CA SER A 484 -7.52 -13.50 36.03
C SER A 484 -7.84 -14.99 36.09
N LEU A 485 -7.18 -15.80 35.26
CA LEU A 485 -7.30 -17.25 35.33
C LEU A 485 -6.92 -17.72 36.73
N LYS A 486 -7.86 -18.37 37.42
CA LYS A 486 -7.67 -18.90 38.78
C LYS A 486 -7.00 -20.28 38.79
N ASP A 487 -7.04 -20.98 37.65
CA ASP A 487 -6.49 -22.33 37.50
C ASP A 487 -5.28 -22.29 36.55
N LEU A 488 -4.10 -22.52 37.12
CA LEU A 488 -2.90 -23.00 36.44
C LEU A 488 -2.44 -24.29 37.11
#